data_AF-A0A2G6GMX6-F1
#
_entry.id   AF-A0A2G6GMX6-F1
#
_cell.length_a   1.000
_cell.length_b   1.000
_cell.length_c   1.000
_cell.angle_alpha   90.00
_cell.angle_beta   90.00
_cell.angle_gamma   90.00
#
_symmetry.space_group_name_H-M   'P 1'
#
loop_
_entity.id
_entity.type
_entity.pdbx_description
1 polymer ?
#
loop_
_entity_poly.entity_id
_entity_poly.type
_entity_poly.pdbx_seq_one_letter_code
_entity_poly.pdbx_strand_id
1 'polypeptide(L)'
;MKKIIILIALLFPILLMAQEEHTVSTGKRIVVNKNGTWKTKKYAAPNEEEVKISTGKTIILHKNGTWNTKRYPAPNKEELELNNGTTVILYSNGRWKKKVFNYATGSFTDSRDGKVYKTVKIGTQWWMAENLAYKASSGCWAYDNNSNNVNKYGYLYNWETAKNVCPAGWHLPSDTEWAKLTDYLGGEEVAGKKLKSANGWQLYEGVNYGNNESGFSALPGGHRYYGGSVDDVGKYGDWWSSTPNGSECAWKCGLNYYHGKVYRDINNRNYDYSVRCLKD
;
A
#
# COMPACT_ATOMS: atom_id res chain seq x y z
N MET A 1 22.49 -3.33 71.45
CA MET A 1 21.31 -4.11 71.03
C MET A 1 20.89 -3.63 69.65
N LYS A 2 21.03 -4.50 68.63
CA LYS A 2 20.74 -4.22 67.21
C LYS A 2 19.22 -4.17 67.01
N LYS A 3 18.69 -3.07 66.46
CA LYS A 3 17.32 -3.04 65.92
C LYS A 3 17.38 -3.31 64.43
N ILE A 4 16.80 -4.44 64.06
CA ILE A 4 16.57 -4.92 62.70
C ILE A 4 15.44 -4.08 62.11
N ILE A 5 15.68 -3.40 61.00
CA ILE A 5 14.62 -2.86 60.13
C ILE A 5 14.68 -3.67 58.84
N ILE A 6 13.64 -4.46 58.64
CA ILE A 6 13.37 -5.26 57.44
C ILE A 6 12.92 -4.28 56.35
N LEU A 7 13.74 -4.10 55.32
CA LEU A 7 13.31 -3.41 54.09
C LEU A 7 12.85 -4.49 53.11
N ILE A 8 11.53 -4.63 52.99
CA ILE A 8 10.88 -5.48 51.98
C ILE A 8 11.11 -4.81 50.62
N ALA A 9 12.06 -5.34 49.83
CA ALA A 9 12.20 -4.99 48.43
C ALA A 9 11.07 -5.65 47.63
N LEU A 10 10.06 -4.86 47.27
CA LEU A 10 9.05 -5.23 46.30
C LEU A 10 9.74 -5.49 44.95
N LEU A 11 9.81 -6.76 44.56
CA LEU A 11 10.14 -7.20 43.21
C LEU A 11 9.04 -6.72 42.25
N PHE A 12 9.26 -5.57 41.61
CA PHE A 12 8.58 -5.24 40.37
C PHE A 12 9.15 -6.15 39.27
N PRO A 13 8.35 -6.99 38.59
CA PRO A 13 8.82 -7.65 37.39
C PRO A 13 9.04 -6.57 36.33
N ILE A 14 10.30 -6.34 35.97
CA ILE A 14 10.67 -5.61 34.76
C ILE A 14 10.06 -6.41 33.62
N LEU A 15 8.96 -5.90 33.07
CA LEU A 15 8.35 -6.39 31.85
C LEU A 15 9.39 -6.23 30.73
N LEU A 16 10.14 -7.28 30.47
CA LEU A 16 11.14 -7.34 29.40
C LEU A 16 10.40 -7.12 28.08
N MET A 17 10.51 -5.91 27.52
CA MET A 17 9.83 -5.53 26.30
C MET A 17 10.39 -6.34 25.12
N ALA A 18 9.58 -7.25 24.56
CA ALA A 18 9.98 -8.09 23.44
C ALA A 18 10.27 -7.24 22.18
N GLN A 19 11.50 -7.32 21.69
CA GLN A 19 11.92 -6.91 20.35
C GLN A 19 11.77 -8.13 19.42
N GLU A 20 11.19 -7.95 18.24
CA GLU A 20 11.11 -9.04 17.25
C GLU A 20 12.44 -9.14 16.48
N GLU A 21 13.09 -10.30 16.59
CA GLU A 21 14.29 -10.64 15.83
C GLU A 21 13.91 -11.52 14.63
N HIS A 22 14.19 -11.05 13.42
CA HIS A 22 14.00 -11.84 12.21
C HIS A 22 15.35 -12.29 11.68
N THR A 23 15.46 -13.59 11.39
CA THR A 23 16.63 -14.19 10.74
C THR A 23 16.27 -14.53 9.30
N VAL A 24 17.00 -13.96 8.35
CA VAL A 24 16.81 -14.29 6.93
C VAL A 24 17.72 -15.43 6.50
N SER A 25 17.45 -15.99 5.32
CA SER A 25 18.14 -17.15 4.74
C SER A 25 19.67 -17.01 4.70
N THR A 26 20.18 -15.77 4.66
CA THR A 26 21.62 -15.46 4.66
C THR A 26 22.25 -15.39 6.05
N GLY A 27 21.54 -15.76 7.12
CA GLY A 27 22.02 -15.69 8.51
C GLY A 27 22.11 -14.27 9.10
N LYS A 28 21.67 -13.25 8.37
CA LYS A 28 21.60 -11.86 8.88
C LYS A 28 20.38 -11.71 9.78
N ARG A 29 20.56 -10.99 10.90
CA ARG A 29 19.48 -10.65 11.82
C ARG A 29 19.20 -9.15 11.83
N ILE A 30 17.92 -8.81 11.83
CA ILE A 30 17.44 -7.43 12.03
C ILE A 30 16.58 -7.37 13.29
N VAL A 31 16.66 -6.24 13.97
CA VAL A 31 15.82 -5.93 15.13
C VAL A 31 14.83 -4.87 14.69
N VAL A 32 13.55 -5.18 14.77
CA VAL A 32 12.45 -4.26 14.45
C VAL A 32 11.92 -3.67 15.75
N ASN A 33 11.93 -2.35 15.85
CA ASN A 33 11.33 -1.63 16.97
C ASN A 33 9.82 -1.48 16.75
N LYS A 34 9.03 -1.36 17.82
CA LYS A 34 7.56 -1.17 17.73
C LYS A 34 7.12 0.03 16.89
N ASN A 35 7.95 1.06 16.74
CA ASN A 35 7.69 2.23 15.89
C ASN A 35 8.04 2.01 14.40
N GLY A 36 8.40 0.79 14.01
CA GLY A 36 8.76 0.43 12.64
C GLY A 36 10.16 0.90 12.18
N THR A 37 10.96 1.47 13.09
CA THR A 37 12.38 1.66 12.84
C THR A 37 13.13 0.33 13.02
N TRP A 38 14.20 0.12 12.28
CA TRP A 38 14.96 -1.13 12.32
C TRP A 38 16.46 -0.85 12.38
N LYS A 39 17.19 -1.82 12.94
CA LYS A 39 18.66 -1.81 12.98
C LYS A 39 19.21 -3.18 12.67
N THR A 40 20.34 -3.24 11.98
CA THR A 40 21.09 -4.47 11.76
C THR A 40 21.83 -4.86 13.04
N LYS A 41 21.66 -6.10 13.51
CA LYS A 41 22.47 -6.65 14.60
C LYS A 41 23.67 -7.36 13.97
N LYS A 42 24.86 -6.79 14.10
CA LYS A 42 26.11 -7.48 13.70
C LYS A 42 26.45 -8.50 14.78
N TYR A 43 26.42 -9.78 14.45
CA TYR A 43 27.23 -10.78 15.15
C TYR A 43 28.27 -11.35 14.18
N ALA A 44 29.46 -11.58 14.70
CA ALA A 44 30.57 -12.18 13.98
C ALA A 44 30.27 -13.67 13.71
N ALA A 45 30.56 -14.13 12.49
CA ALA A 45 30.73 -15.55 12.25
C ALA A 45 31.96 -16.06 13.03
N PRO A 46 32.05 -17.35 13.37
CA PRO A 46 33.16 -17.85 14.17
C PRO A 46 34.47 -17.82 13.36
N ASN A 47 35.43 -17.01 13.82
CA ASN A 47 36.88 -17.10 13.57
C ASN A 47 37.42 -16.84 12.13
N GLU A 48 37.08 -15.69 11.53
CA GLU A 48 37.78 -15.13 10.37
C GLU A 48 38.24 -13.69 10.65
N GLU A 49 39.39 -13.28 10.07
CA GLU A 49 39.96 -11.93 10.29
C GLU A 49 39.51 -10.96 9.19
N GLU A 50 38.81 -9.89 9.58
CA GLU A 50 38.42 -8.81 8.68
C GLU A 50 39.55 -7.78 8.54
N VAL A 51 40.07 -7.59 7.32
CA VAL A 51 41.12 -6.62 7.05
C VAL A 51 40.57 -5.48 6.18
N LYS A 52 40.73 -4.24 6.64
CA LYS A 52 40.48 -3.03 5.83
C LYS A 52 41.73 -2.69 5.03
N ILE A 53 41.60 -2.63 3.71
CA ILE A 53 42.69 -2.24 2.83
C ILE A 53 42.62 -0.74 2.50
N SER A 54 43.74 -0.17 2.05
CA SER A 54 43.94 1.27 1.76
C SER A 54 42.92 1.85 0.77
N THR A 55 42.29 1.02 -0.06
CA THR A 55 41.22 1.43 -0.99
C THR A 55 39.85 1.57 -0.32
N GLY A 56 39.75 1.41 1.01
CA GLY A 56 38.48 1.45 1.75
C GLY A 56 37.60 0.21 1.63
N LYS A 57 38.10 -0.89 1.06
CA LYS A 57 37.39 -2.17 0.95
C LYS A 57 37.70 -3.07 2.15
N THR A 58 36.77 -3.99 2.47
CA THR A 58 36.97 -5.04 3.48
C THR A 58 37.11 -6.39 2.79
N ILE A 59 38.19 -7.10 3.10
CA ILE A 59 38.42 -8.47 2.65
C ILE A 59 38.29 -9.43 3.83
N ILE A 60 37.93 -10.67 3.53
CA ILE A 60 37.94 -11.78 4.47
C ILE A 60 39.17 -12.62 4.15
N LEU A 61 40.06 -12.78 5.14
CA LEU A 61 41.28 -13.58 5.03
C LEU A 61 41.04 -14.98 5.64
N HIS A 62 41.27 -16.02 4.86
CA HIS A 62 41.10 -17.42 5.30
C HIS A 62 42.43 -17.97 5.85
N LYS A 63 42.37 -18.94 6.77
CA LYS A 63 43.57 -19.58 7.36
C LYS A 63 44.50 -20.25 6.35
N ASN A 64 44.01 -20.61 5.17
CA ASN A 64 44.80 -21.21 4.08
C ASN A 64 45.50 -20.16 3.19
N GLY A 65 45.49 -18.87 3.58
CA GLY A 65 46.12 -17.78 2.84
C GLY A 65 45.33 -17.28 1.63
N THR A 66 44.16 -17.86 1.34
CA THR A 66 43.25 -17.33 0.32
C THR A 66 42.43 -16.18 0.87
N TRP A 67 41.96 -15.30 -0.02
CA TRP A 67 41.16 -14.15 0.37
C TRP A 67 39.97 -13.97 -0.57
N ASN A 68 38.86 -13.50 -0.01
CA ASN A 68 37.70 -13.10 -0.78
C ASN A 68 37.34 -11.64 -0.46
N THR A 69 37.03 -10.84 -1.48
CA THR A 69 36.29 -9.60 -1.23
C THR A 69 34.92 -9.97 -0.69
N LYS A 70 34.48 -9.32 0.39
CA LYS A 70 33.14 -9.53 0.96
C LYS A 70 32.07 -9.19 -0.07
N ARG A 71 31.67 -10.17 -0.88
CA ARG A 71 30.57 -10.09 -1.85
C ARG A 71 29.38 -10.82 -1.24
N TYR A 72 28.31 -10.08 -0.96
CA TYR A 72 27.03 -10.71 -0.66
C TYR A 72 26.43 -11.17 -1.98
N PRO A 73 25.93 -12.41 -2.08
CA PRO A 73 25.37 -12.90 -3.34
C PRO A 73 24.14 -12.07 -3.73
N ALA A 74 24.02 -11.78 -5.03
CA ALA A 74 22.77 -11.49 -5.71
C ALA A 74 22.77 -12.32 -7.00
N PRO A 75 21.71 -13.05 -7.32
CA PRO A 75 20.51 -12.42 -7.87
C PRO A 75 19.24 -13.10 -7.35
N ASN A 76 18.66 -12.54 -6.30
CA ASN A 76 17.24 -12.62 -5.95
C ASN A 76 17.05 -11.50 -4.92
N LYS A 77 16.19 -10.52 -5.20
CA LYS A 77 15.93 -9.42 -4.27
C LYS A 77 15.25 -10.02 -3.04
N GLU A 78 15.96 -10.15 -1.93
CA GLU A 78 15.32 -10.47 -0.66
C GLU A 78 14.60 -9.18 -0.21
N GLU A 79 13.28 -9.18 -0.42
CA GLU A 79 12.39 -8.13 0.06
C GLU A 79 11.92 -8.51 1.46
N LEU A 80 11.97 -7.54 2.37
CA LEU A 80 11.42 -7.69 3.70
C LEU A 80 10.38 -6.60 3.92
N GLU A 81 9.17 -7.00 4.29
CA GLU A 81 8.13 -6.10 4.74
C GLU A 81 8.23 -5.88 6.24
N LEU A 82 8.24 -4.62 6.65
CA LEU A 82 8.26 -4.21 8.05
C LEU A 82 6.84 -4.04 8.58
N ASN A 83 6.66 -4.15 9.90
CA ASN A 83 5.35 -4.06 10.58
C ASN A 83 4.57 -2.75 10.30
N ASN A 84 5.22 -1.71 9.76
CA ASN A 84 4.61 -0.45 9.37
C ASN A 84 4.21 -0.36 7.87
N GLY A 85 4.33 -1.47 7.14
CA GLY A 85 4.05 -1.59 5.69
C GLY A 85 5.19 -1.14 4.77
N THR A 86 6.35 -0.76 5.32
CA THR A 86 7.52 -0.39 4.51
C THR A 86 8.22 -1.64 3.99
N THR A 87 8.39 -1.75 2.68
CA THR A 87 9.23 -2.79 2.08
C THR A 87 10.68 -2.29 1.97
N VAL A 88 11.64 -3.08 2.44
CA VAL A 88 13.08 -2.84 2.26
C VAL A 88 13.69 -3.93 1.38
N ILE A 89 14.62 -3.55 0.52
CA ILE A 89 15.32 -4.46 -0.40
C ILE A 89 16.77 -4.58 0.05
N LEU A 90 17.26 -5.82 0.19
CA LEU A 90 18.68 -6.11 0.36
C LEU A 90 19.38 -6.09 -1.00
N TYR A 91 20.31 -5.14 -1.17
CA TYR A 91 21.11 -5.03 -2.39
C TYR A 91 22.36 -5.92 -2.31
N SER A 92 22.93 -6.28 -3.47
CA SER A 92 24.17 -7.08 -3.61
C SER A 92 25.37 -6.52 -2.85
N ASN A 93 25.37 -5.21 -2.55
CA ASN A 93 26.37 -4.56 -1.72
C ASN A 93 26.13 -4.73 -0.20
N GLY A 94 25.15 -5.55 0.19
CA GLY A 94 24.81 -5.84 1.58
C GLY A 94 24.04 -4.76 2.31
N ARG A 95 23.63 -3.68 1.63
CA ARG A 95 22.83 -2.58 2.21
C ARG A 95 21.35 -2.84 1.99
N TRP A 96 20.57 -2.53 3.02
CA TRP A 96 19.11 -2.41 2.91
C TRP A 96 18.76 -0.99 2.46
N LYS A 97 17.86 -0.85 1.49
CA LYS A 97 17.22 0.45 1.18
C LYS A 97 15.72 0.28 1.15
N LYS A 98 14.99 1.34 1.52
CA LYS A 98 13.54 1.42 1.30
C LYS A 98 13.26 1.21 -0.20
N LYS A 99 12.30 0.35 -0.51
CA LYS A 99 11.75 0.21 -1.86
C LYS A 99 11.04 1.51 -2.19
N VAL A 100 11.56 2.24 -3.17
CA VAL A 100 10.90 3.41 -3.74
C VAL A 100 10.19 2.93 -5.00
N PHE A 101 8.86 3.05 -5.02
CA PHE A 101 8.07 2.76 -6.21
C PHE A 101 8.26 3.92 -7.19
N ASN A 102 9.13 3.74 -8.18
CA ASN A 102 9.18 4.65 -9.32
C ASN A 102 8.07 4.25 -10.28
N TYR A 103 6.93 4.93 -10.20
CA TYR A 103 5.83 4.78 -11.15
C TYR A 103 5.96 5.81 -12.26
N ALA A 104 5.70 5.40 -13.50
CA ALA A 104 5.58 6.35 -14.62
C ALA A 104 4.24 7.07 -14.51
N THR A 105 4.21 8.36 -14.81
CA THR A 105 2.97 9.16 -14.84
C THR A 105 2.67 9.61 -16.26
N GLY A 106 1.43 10.03 -16.48
CA GLY A 106 0.97 10.58 -17.74
C GLY A 106 -0.36 11.30 -17.58
N SER A 107 -0.99 11.59 -18.71
CA SER A 107 -2.33 12.18 -18.77
C SER A 107 -3.11 11.58 -19.92
N PHE A 108 -4.43 11.55 -19.77
CA PHE A 108 -5.38 11.15 -20.80
C PHE A 108 -6.46 12.22 -20.92
N THR A 109 -6.72 12.70 -22.13
CA THR A 109 -7.84 13.60 -22.40
C THR A 109 -9.01 12.79 -22.94
N ASP A 110 -10.13 12.81 -22.23
CA ASP A 110 -11.37 12.18 -22.69
C ASP A 110 -12.00 13.05 -23.78
N SER A 111 -12.07 12.52 -25.00
CA SER A 111 -12.59 13.27 -26.16
C SER A 111 -14.10 13.53 -26.07
N ARG A 112 -14.81 12.87 -25.15
CA ARG A 112 -16.27 13.00 -25.00
C ARG A 112 -16.67 14.28 -24.28
N ASP A 113 -15.84 14.76 -23.35
CA ASP A 113 -16.11 15.96 -22.54
C ASP A 113 -14.91 16.92 -22.40
N GLY A 114 -13.76 16.57 -22.97
CA GLY A 114 -12.53 17.35 -22.90
C GLY A 114 -11.80 17.27 -21.55
N LYS A 115 -12.27 16.46 -20.59
CA LYS A 115 -11.64 16.34 -19.28
C LYS A 115 -10.30 15.63 -19.39
N VAL A 116 -9.28 16.25 -18.80
CA VAL A 116 -7.94 15.67 -18.68
C VAL A 116 -7.81 14.95 -17.34
N TYR A 117 -7.50 13.66 -17.40
CA TYR A 117 -7.25 12.79 -16.26
C TYR A 117 -5.74 12.52 -16.14
N LYS A 118 -5.22 12.55 -14.92
CA LYS A 118 -3.88 12.03 -14.62
C LYS A 118 -3.90 10.50 -14.69
N THR A 119 -2.79 9.93 -15.14
CA THR A 119 -2.61 8.48 -15.21
C THR A 119 -1.31 8.06 -14.54
N VAL A 120 -1.27 6.83 -14.03
CA VAL A 120 -0.10 6.27 -13.35
C VAL A 120 0.10 4.80 -13.75
N LYS A 121 1.35 4.41 -13.98
CA LYS A 121 1.73 3.02 -14.23
C LYS A 121 2.15 2.34 -12.94
N ILE A 122 1.40 1.33 -12.52
CA ILE A 122 1.68 0.53 -11.32
C ILE A 122 1.87 -0.92 -11.78
N GLY A 123 3.08 -1.43 -11.60
CA GLY A 123 3.50 -2.69 -12.22
C GLY A 123 3.40 -2.60 -13.74
N THR A 124 2.59 -3.45 -14.35
CA THR A 124 2.33 -3.45 -15.79
C THR A 124 1.09 -2.66 -16.19
N GLN A 125 0.25 -2.28 -15.23
CA GLN A 125 -1.07 -1.68 -15.45
C GLN A 125 -1.02 -0.15 -15.47
N TRP A 126 -1.72 0.48 -16.43
CA TRP A 126 -1.92 1.92 -16.49
C TRP A 126 -3.29 2.30 -15.96
N TRP A 127 -3.31 2.95 -14.81
CA TRP A 127 -4.52 3.35 -14.10
C TRP A 127 -4.80 4.84 -14.28
N MET A 128 -6.07 5.23 -14.33
CA MET A 128 -6.43 6.60 -13.99
C MET A 128 -6.11 6.87 -12.52
N ALA A 129 -5.41 7.98 -12.25
CA ALA A 129 -5.10 8.44 -10.90
C ALA A 129 -6.27 9.24 -10.28
N GLU A 130 -7.30 9.53 -11.06
CA GLU A 130 -8.51 10.23 -10.66
C GLU A 130 -9.73 9.36 -10.96
N ASN A 131 -10.81 9.54 -10.20
CA ASN A 131 -12.08 8.87 -10.48
C ASN A 131 -12.70 9.49 -11.74
N LEU A 132 -13.42 8.67 -12.51
CA LEU A 132 -14.09 9.11 -13.72
C LEU A 132 -15.18 10.14 -13.39
N ALA A 133 -15.11 11.32 -14.01
CA ALA A 133 -16.07 12.40 -13.84
C ALA A 133 -16.86 12.67 -15.13
N TYR A 134 -17.08 11.63 -15.94
CA TYR A 134 -17.88 11.71 -17.15
C TYR A 134 -19.37 11.60 -16.81
N LYS A 135 -20.16 12.63 -17.16
CA LYS A 135 -21.60 12.62 -16.90
C LYS A 135 -22.31 11.72 -17.91
N ALA A 136 -22.66 10.50 -17.50
CA ALA A 136 -23.46 9.58 -18.31
C ALA A 136 -24.90 10.13 -18.52
N SER A 137 -25.59 9.64 -19.56
CA SER A 137 -26.98 10.01 -19.84
C SER A 137 -27.95 9.56 -18.75
N SER A 138 -27.62 8.47 -18.04
CA SER A 138 -28.38 7.90 -16.94
C SER A 138 -27.45 7.10 -16.02
N GLY A 139 -27.95 6.74 -14.83
CA GLY A 139 -27.22 5.86 -13.91
C GLY A 139 -25.94 6.44 -13.31
N CYS A 140 -25.84 7.77 -13.24
CA CYS A 140 -24.77 8.48 -12.56
C CYS A 140 -25.30 9.61 -11.66
N TRP A 141 -24.64 9.85 -10.53
CA TRP A 141 -25.07 10.83 -9.52
C TRP A 141 -23.90 11.65 -8.98
N ALA A 142 -24.18 12.95 -8.79
CA ALA A 142 -23.31 13.84 -8.03
C ALA A 142 -23.59 13.67 -6.53
N TYR A 143 -22.56 13.88 -5.70
CA TYR A 143 -22.69 13.87 -4.24
C TYR A 143 -23.58 15.04 -3.78
N ASP A 144 -24.75 14.74 -3.21
CA ASP A 144 -25.75 15.72 -2.76
C ASP A 144 -26.09 16.79 -3.81
N ASN A 145 -26.06 16.41 -5.10
CA ASN A 145 -26.23 17.33 -6.25
C ASN A 145 -25.23 18.49 -6.30
N ASN A 146 -24.06 18.36 -5.67
CA ASN A 146 -23.02 19.38 -5.63
C ASN A 146 -21.90 19.10 -6.66
N SER A 147 -21.75 20.00 -7.64
CA SER A 147 -20.74 19.90 -8.70
C SER A 147 -19.29 19.99 -8.20
N ASN A 148 -19.04 20.66 -7.07
CA ASN A 148 -17.70 20.73 -6.49
C ASN A 148 -17.22 19.35 -6.01
N ASN A 149 -18.14 18.52 -5.51
CA ASN A 149 -17.81 17.17 -5.13
C ASN A 149 -17.51 16.29 -6.35
N VAL A 150 -18.18 16.51 -7.47
CA VAL A 150 -17.88 15.81 -8.73
C VAL A 150 -16.47 16.14 -9.21
N ASN A 151 -16.07 17.41 -9.14
CA ASN A 151 -14.72 17.82 -9.53
C ASN A 151 -13.63 17.13 -8.69
N LYS A 152 -13.93 16.84 -7.43
CA LYS A 152 -13.00 16.23 -6.48
C LYS A 152 -13.02 14.69 -6.51
N TYR A 153 -14.20 14.09 -6.55
CA TYR A 153 -14.41 12.65 -6.32
C TYR A 153 -14.92 11.90 -7.55
N GLY A 154 -15.23 12.59 -8.65
CA GLY A 154 -15.88 12.00 -9.83
C GLY A 154 -17.39 11.86 -9.66
N TYR A 155 -18.03 11.11 -10.56
CA TYR A 155 -19.42 10.69 -10.35
C TYR A 155 -19.48 9.33 -9.65
N LEU A 156 -20.59 9.08 -8.98
CA LEU A 156 -21.00 7.74 -8.58
C LEU A 156 -21.86 7.13 -9.69
N TYR A 157 -21.64 5.86 -10.01
CA TYR A 157 -22.35 5.16 -11.08
C TYR A 157 -22.99 3.89 -10.54
N ASN A 158 -24.16 3.54 -11.06
CA ASN A 158 -24.69 2.20 -10.88
C ASN A 158 -23.85 1.21 -11.67
N TRP A 159 -23.93 -0.08 -11.33
CA TRP A 159 -23.06 -1.08 -11.95
C TRP A 159 -23.28 -1.24 -13.47
N GLU A 160 -24.52 -1.12 -13.93
CA GLU A 160 -24.86 -1.22 -15.36
C GLU A 160 -24.21 -0.12 -16.20
N THR A 161 -24.19 1.10 -15.68
CA THR A 161 -23.51 2.25 -16.31
C THR A 161 -22.01 2.11 -16.18
N ALA A 162 -21.51 1.72 -15.00
CA ALA A 162 -20.08 1.58 -14.72
C ALA A 162 -19.35 0.67 -15.72
N LYS A 163 -19.99 -0.43 -16.14
CA LYS A 163 -19.42 -1.38 -17.12
C LYS A 163 -19.05 -0.74 -18.46
N ASN A 164 -19.76 0.32 -18.84
CA ASN A 164 -19.72 0.88 -20.20
C ASN A 164 -19.24 2.34 -20.23
N VAL A 165 -18.96 2.94 -19.07
CA VAL A 165 -18.72 4.40 -18.98
C VAL A 165 -17.27 4.80 -19.21
N CYS A 166 -16.33 3.87 -19.10
CA CYS A 166 -14.93 4.15 -19.42
C CYS A 166 -14.76 4.50 -20.92
N PRO A 167 -13.88 5.47 -21.26
CA PRO A 167 -13.66 5.88 -22.64
C PRO A 167 -12.94 4.79 -23.45
N ALA A 168 -12.96 4.89 -24.78
CA ALA A 168 -12.27 3.93 -25.65
C ALA A 168 -10.77 3.79 -25.30
N GLY A 169 -10.25 2.56 -25.31
CA GLY A 169 -8.90 2.23 -24.85
C GLY A 169 -8.76 2.11 -23.33
N TRP A 170 -9.88 2.24 -22.61
CA TRP A 170 -9.98 2.08 -21.17
C TRP A 170 -11.23 1.26 -20.80
N HIS A 171 -11.14 0.49 -19.74
CA HIS A 171 -12.23 -0.35 -19.26
C HIS A 171 -12.42 -0.23 -17.74
N LEU A 172 -13.59 -0.70 -17.28
CA LEU A 172 -13.84 -0.91 -15.86
C LEU A 172 -13.04 -2.15 -15.40
N PRO A 173 -12.09 -2.01 -14.46
CA PRO A 173 -11.21 -3.11 -14.07
C PRO A 173 -12.00 -4.28 -13.48
N SER A 174 -11.57 -5.50 -13.78
CA SER A 174 -12.06 -6.74 -13.17
C SER A 174 -11.48 -6.95 -11.77
N ASP A 175 -12.05 -7.86 -10.99
CA ASP A 175 -11.52 -8.23 -9.67
C ASP A 175 -10.10 -8.81 -9.77
N THR A 176 -9.82 -9.58 -10.82
CA THR A 176 -8.47 -10.10 -11.09
C THR A 176 -7.46 -8.98 -11.37
N GLU A 177 -7.87 -7.88 -12.00
CA GLU A 177 -7.00 -6.73 -12.23
C GLU A 177 -6.77 -5.89 -10.98
N TRP A 178 -7.78 -5.78 -10.12
CA TRP A 178 -7.63 -5.23 -8.77
C TRP A 178 -6.72 -6.09 -7.90
N ALA A 179 -6.82 -7.43 -7.99
CA ALA A 179 -5.93 -8.36 -7.31
C ALA A 179 -4.47 -8.17 -7.74
N LYS A 180 -4.20 -8.11 -9.06
CA LYS A 180 -2.85 -7.84 -9.59
C LYS A 180 -2.24 -6.54 -9.06
N LEU A 181 -3.03 -5.46 -9.03
CA LEU A 181 -2.60 -4.18 -8.46
C LEU A 181 -2.25 -4.33 -6.97
N THR A 182 -3.12 -5.01 -6.23
CA THR A 182 -2.98 -5.22 -4.78
C THR A 182 -1.75 -6.06 -4.45
N ASP A 183 -1.56 -7.18 -5.14
CA ASP A 183 -0.42 -8.08 -4.99
C ASP A 183 0.91 -7.38 -5.31
N TYR A 184 0.94 -6.59 -6.40
CA TYR A 184 2.13 -5.79 -6.76
C TYR A 184 2.53 -4.81 -5.64
N LEU A 185 1.56 -4.34 -4.86
CA LEU A 185 1.77 -3.40 -3.76
C LEU A 185 1.99 -4.08 -2.40
N GLY A 186 2.15 -5.41 -2.36
CA GLY A 186 2.47 -6.17 -1.15
C GLY A 186 1.28 -6.89 -0.52
N GLY A 187 0.14 -6.96 -1.21
CA GLY A 187 -1.05 -7.66 -0.75
C GLY A 187 -2.03 -6.81 0.05
N GLU A 188 -3.19 -7.40 0.36
CA GLU A 188 -4.38 -6.71 0.88
C GLU A 188 -4.12 -5.97 2.20
N GLU A 189 -3.24 -6.47 3.06
CA GLU A 189 -2.96 -5.89 4.38
C GLU A 189 -2.24 -4.53 4.33
N VAL A 190 -1.50 -4.26 3.25
CA VAL A 190 -0.59 -3.10 3.16
C VAL A 190 -0.83 -2.22 1.94
N ALA A 191 -1.40 -2.77 0.86
CA ALA A 191 -1.56 -2.06 -0.42
C ALA A 191 -2.46 -0.84 -0.28
N GLY A 192 -3.48 -0.89 0.59
CA GLY A 192 -4.43 0.20 0.75
C GLY A 192 -3.75 1.49 1.21
N LYS A 193 -2.74 1.41 2.08
CA LYS A 193 -1.97 2.57 2.51
C LYS A 193 -1.24 3.25 1.36
N LYS A 194 -0.68 2.44 0.45
CA LYS A 194 0.05 2.89 -0.75
C LYS A 194 -0.89 3.46 -1.82
N LEU A 195 -2.13 2.98 -1.90
CA LEU A 195 -3.15 3.42 -2.86
C LEU A 195 -3.84 4.72 -2.45
N LYS A 196 -4.14 4.88 -1.17
CA LYS A 196 -4.80 6.07 -0.61
C LYS A 196 -4.00 7.33 -0.91
N SER A 197 -4.69 8.42 -1.26
CA SER A 197 -4.11 9.76 -1.26
C SER A 197 -3.53 10.08 0.12
N ALA A 198 -2.45 10.88 0.15
CA ALA A 198 -1.83 11.28 1.41
C ALA A 198 -2.74 12.21 2.24
N ASN A 199 -3.70 12.88 1.60
CA ASN A 199 -4.61 13.84 2.22
C ASN A 199 -6.07 13.54 1.83
N GLY A 200 -7.01 14.06 2.62
CA GLY A 200 -8.45 14.00 2.37
C GLY A 200 -9.20 12.88 3.09
N TRP A 201 -8.47 11.92 3.66
CA TRP A 201 -9.00 10.89 4.56
C TRP A 201 -9.18 11.46 5.96
N GLN A 202 -10.31 11.16 6.60
CA GLN A 202 -10.50 11.36 8.02
C GLN A 202 -9.47 10.54 8.80
N LEU A 203 -9.08 11.04 9.97
CA LEU A 203 -8.16 10.34 10.85
C LEU A 203 -8.94 9.40 11.78
N TYR A 204 -8.53 8.13 11.84
CA TYR A 204 -9.03 7.19 12.83
C TYR A 204 -8.06 7.16 14.00
N GLU A 205 -8.53 7.47 15.21
CA GLU A 205 -7.67 7.59 16.41
C GLU A 205 -6.44 8.50 16.21
N GLY A 206 -6.60 9.55 15.40
CA GLY A 206 -5.52 10.48 15.06
C GLY A 206 -4.50 9.96 14.03
N VAL A 207 -4.70 8.77 13.45
CA VAL A 207 -3.80 8.15 12.50
C VAL A 207 -4.26 8.37 11.05
N ASN A 208 -3.32 8.74 10.18
CA ASN A 208 -3.51 8.74 8.73
C ASN A 208 -2.96 7.44 8.14
N TYR A 209 -3.84 6.66 7.51
CA TYR A 209 -3.48 5.40 6.88
C TYR A 209 -3.15 5.52 5.39
N GLY A 210 -3.10 6.72 4.81
CA GLY A 210 -2.71 6.94 3.41
C GLY A 210 -1.35 7.62 3.27
N ASN A 211 -0.51 7.12 2.36
CA ASN A 211 0.78 7.73 2.03
C ASN A 211 1.02 7.94 0.52
N ASN A 212 0.11 7.46 -0.33
CA ASN A 212 0.17 7.58 -1.78
C ASN A 212 1.48 7.12 -2.42
N GLU A 213 2.20 6.17 -1.81
CA GLU A 213 3.48 5.67 -2.35
C GLU A 213 3.35 5.05 -3.74
N SER A 214 2.14 4.68 -4.18
CA SER A 214 1.87 4.14 -5.52
C SER A 214 1.56 5.20 -6.59
N GLY A 215 1.25 6.43 -6.19
CA GLY A 215 0.74 7.48 -7.09
C GLY A 215 -0.72 7.32 -7.50
N PHE A 216 -1.39 6.23 -7.09
CA PHE A 216 -2.78 5.95 -7.41
C PHE A 216 -3.75 7.04 -6.93
N SER A 217 -3.45 7.69 -5.81
CA SER A 217 -4.16 8.86 -5.30
C SER A 217 -5.66 8.63 -5.05
N ALA A 218 -6.02 7.49 -4.45
CA ALA A 218 -7.40 7.18 -4.11
C ALA A 218 -7.96 8.15 -3.05
N LEU A 219 -9.03 8.87 -3.41
CA LEU A 219 -9.76 9.77 -2.52
C LEU A 219 -10.97 9.08 -1.87
N PRO A 220 -11.32 9.45 -0.63
CA PRO A 220 -12.45 8.88 0.08
C PRO A 220 -13.76 9.56 -0.33
N GLY A 221 -14.26 9.19 -1.51
CA GLY A 221 -15.51 9.74 -2.05
C GLY A 221 -16.75 9.25 -1.32
N GLY A 222 -16.70 8.13 -0.60
CA GLY A 222 -17.88 7.43 -0.11
C GLY A 222 -18.67 6.77 -1.24
N HIS A 223 -19.94 6.50 -0.99
CA HIS A 223 -20.83 5.80 -1.91
C HIS A 223 -22.28 6.24 -1.72
N ARG A 224 -23.14 5.87 -2.68
CA ARG A 224 -24.57 6.12 -2.63
C ARG A 224 -25.32 4.83 -2.37
N TYR A 225 -26.18 4.84 -1.35
CA TYR A 225 -27.04 3.72 -1.01
C TYR A 225 -28.26 3.65 -1.91
N TYR A 226 -28.91 2.48 -1.91
CA TYR A 226 -30.27 2.35 -2.41
C TYR A 226 -31.20 3.36 -1.72
N GLY A 227 -31.98 4.11 -2.50
CA GLY A 227 -32.79 5.24 -2.01
C GLY A 227 -32.10 6.61 -2.15
N GLY A 228 -30.79 6.61 -2.35
CA GLY A 228 -30.07 7.72 -2.95
C GLY A 228 -29.34 8.67 -2.02
N SER A 229 -29.29 8.36 -0.73
CA SER A 229 -28.40 9.04 0.21
C SER A 229 -26.94 8.70 -0.10
N VAL A 230 -26.12 9.73 -0.02
CA VAL A 230 -24.66 9.62 -0.09
C VAL A 230 -24.14 9.62 1.33
N ASP A 231 -23.22 8.71 1.65
CA ASP A 231 -22.64 8.62 2.98
C ASP A 231 -21.13 8.37 2.89
N ASP A 232 -20.47 8.35 4.04
CA ASP A 232 -19.10 7.87 4.21
C ASP A 232 -18.03 8.67 3.44
N VAL A 233 -18.41 9.85 2.93
CA VAL A 233 -17.49 10.83 2.34
C VAL A 233 -16.41 11.18 3.38
N GLY A 234 -15.15 11.11 2.98
CA GLY A 234 -14.01 11.30 3.87
C GLY A 234 -13.55 10.04 4.60
N LYS A 235 -14.37 8.98 4.66
CA LYS A 235 -14.09 7.74 5.40
C LYS A 235 -13.85 6.54 4.51
N TYR A 236 -14.57 6.43 3.39
CA TYR A 236 -14.50 5.30 2.46
C TYR A 236 -14.23 5.77 1.04
N GLY A 237 -13.56 4.93 0.27
CA GLY A 237 -13.51 5.04 -1.18
C GLY A 237 -13.83 3.67 -1.74
N ASP A 238 -14.87 3.58 -2.56
CA ASP A 238 -15.35 2.34 -3.14
C ASP A 238 -15.48 2.48 -4.66
N TRP A 239 -14.99 1.47 -5.36
CA TRP A 239 -14.95 1.40 -6.81
C TRP A 239 -15.56 0.12 -7.32
N TRP A 240 -16.38 0.23 -8.37
CA TRP A 240 -16.91 -0.95 -9.05
C TRP A 240 -15.80 -1.78 -9.69
N SER A 241 -15.99 -3.10 -9.67
CA SER A 241 -15.34 -4.03 -10.59
C SER A 241 -16.33 -4.46 -11.68
N SER A 242 -15.82 -4.78 -12.86
CA SER A 242 -16.61 -5.37 -13.95
C SER A 242 -17.00 -6.83 -13.70
N THR A 243 -16.43 -7.47 -12.67
CA THR A 243 -16.70 -8.88 -12.34
C THR A 243 -18.07 -9.05 -11.66
N PRO A 244 -19.03 -9.75 -12.27
CA PRO A 244 -20.33 -10.03 -11.65
C PRO A 244 -20.21 -11.12 -10.57
N ASN A 245 -21.17 -11.14 -9.64
CA ASN A 245 -21.42 -12.25 -8.75
C ASN A 245 -22.93 -12.55 -8.68
N GLY A 246 -23.39 -13.53 -9.44
CA GLY A 246 -24.82 -13.83 -9.60
C GLY A 246 -25.59 -12.73 -10.34
N SER A 247 -26.91 -12.66 -10.12
CA SER A 247 -27.81 -11.70 -10.78
C SER A 247 -27.86 -10.33 -10.09
N GLU A 248 -27.61 -10.28 -8.77
CA GLU A 248 -27.86 -9.09 -7.95
C GLU A 248 -26.61 -8.39 -7.46
N CYS A 249 -25.47 -9.06 -7.46
CA CYS A 249 -24.24 -8.55 -6.85
C CYS A 249 -23.10 -8.45 -7.86
N ALA A 250 -22.12 -7.62 -7.54
CA ALA A 250 -20.87 -7.49 -8.27
C ALA A 250 -19.72 -7.28 -7.29
N TRP A 251 -18.51 -7.57 -7.76
CA TRP A 251 -17.32 -7.28 -6.99
C TRP A 251 -17.08 -5.76 -6.93
N LYS A 252 -16.48 -5.31 -5.84
CA LYS A 252 -16.00 -3.94 -5.66
C LYS A 252 -14.65 -3.94 -4.96
N CYS A 253 -13.82 -2.95 -5.28
CA CYS A 253 -12.60 -2.65 -4.55
C CYS A 253 -12.89 -1.50 -3.58
N GLY A 254 -12.49 -1.64 -2.32
CA GLY A 254 -12.78 -0.68 -1.26
C GLY A 254 -11.55 -0.33 -0.43
N LEU A 255 -11.54 0.90 0.08
CA LEU A 255 -10.56 1.43 1.02
C LEU A 255 -11.31 2.18 2.12
N ASN A 256 -10.93 1.99 3.39
CA ASN A 256 -11.50 2.73 4.52
C ASN A 256 -10.43 3.47 5.33
N TYR A 257 -10.87 4.40 6.18
CA TYR A 257 -10.00 5.20 7.04
C TYR A 257 -9.49 4.47 8.29
N TYR A 258 -10.03 3.29 8.63
CA TYR A 258 -9.64 2.54 9.83
C TYR A 258 -8.25 1.91 9.75
N HIS A 259 -7.79 1.59 8.54
CA HIS A 259 -6.49 0.92 8.36
C HIS A 259 -5.97 0.97 6.92
N GLY A 260 -4.73 0.49 6.75
CA GLY A 260 -4.00 0.46 5.48
C GLY A 260 -4.39 -0.65 4.49
N LYS A 261 -5.53 -1.33 4.68
CA LYS A 261 -5.93 -2.49 3.86
C LYS A 261 -6.69 -2.13 2.58
N VAL A 262 -6.69 -3.07 1.64
CA VAL A 262 -7.62 -3.14 0.48
C VAL A 262 -8.68 -4.18 0.78
N TYR A 263 -9.92 -3.88 0.39
CA TYR A 263 -11.00 -4.85 0.41
C TYR A 263 -11.45 -5.15 -1.01
N ARG A 264 -11.57 -6.44 -1.32
CA ARG A 264 -12.16 -6.90 -2.57
C ARG A 264 -13.32 -7.80 -2.18
N ASP A 265 -14.51 -7.21 -2.20
CA ASP A 265 -15.70 -7.83 -1.63
C ASP A 265 -16.83 -7.84 -2.67
N ILE A 266 -17.85 -8.64 -2.41
CA ILE A 266 -19.06 -8.69 -3.21
C ILE A 266 -20.09 -7.77 -2.56
N ASN A 267 -20.72 -6.89 -3.34
CA ASN A 267 -21.84 -6.09 -2.86
C ASN A 267 -23.00 -6.01 -3.86
N ASN A 268 -24.17 -5.61 -3.36
CA ASN A 268 -25.38 -5.49 -4.15
C ASN A 268 -25.26 -4.37 -5.21
N ARG A 269 -25.74 -4.62 -6.43
CA ARG A 269 -25.73 -3.66 -7.56
C ARG A 269 -26.68 -2.47 -7.38
N ASN A 270 -27.48 -2.45 -6.30
CA ASN A 270 -28.35 -1.34 -5.92
C ASN A 270 -27.62 -0.16 -5.26
N TYR A 271 -26.31 -0.29 -5.05
CA TYR A 271 -25.43 0.80 -4.63
C TYR A 271 -24.88 1.55 -5.85
N ASP A 272 -24.33 2.74 -5.62
CA ASP A 272 -23.55 3.43 -6.64
C ASP A 272 -22.16 3.78 -6.11
N TYR A 273 -21.14 3.39 -6.89
CA TYR A 273 -19.73 3.53 -6.54
C TYR A 273 -18.97 4.35 -7.56
N SER A 274 -17.79 4.80 -7.18
CA SER A 274 -16.88 5.47 -8.10
C SER A 274 -16.43 4.52 -9.20
N VAL A 275 -16.03 5.08 -10.35
CA VAL A 275 -15.35 4.33 -11.41
C VAL A 275 -13.92 4.82 -11.53
N ARG A 276 -12.99 3.90 -11.67
CA ARG A 276 -11.59 4.19 -11.97
C ARG A 276 -11.13 3.29 -13.09
N CYS A 277 -10.90 3.88 -14.25
CA CYS A 277 -10.64 3.10 -15.45
C CYS A 277 -9.19 2.61 -15.49
N LEU A 278 -9.03 1.42 -16.06
CA LEU A 278 -7.75 0.79 -16.37
C LEU A 278 -7.57 0.80 -17.89
N LYS A 279 -6.36 1.06 -18.37
CA LYS A 279 -6.05 1.05 -19.80
C LYS A 279 -6.01 -0.39 -20.31
N ASP A 280 -6.52 -0.62 -21.53
CA ASP A 280 -6.47 -1.90 -22.24
C ASP A 280 -5.02 -2.38 -22.51
#